data_AF-A0A496QPH1-F1
#
_entry.id   AF-A0A496QPH1-F1
#
_cell.length_a   1.000
_cell.length_b   1.000
_cell.length_c   1.000
_cell.angle_alpha   90.00
_cell.angle_beta   90.00
_cell.angle_gamma   90.00
#
_symmetry.space_group_name_H-M   'P 1'
#
loop_
_entity.id
_entity.type
_entity.pdbx_description
1 polymer ?
#
loop_
_entity_poly.entity_id
_entity_poly.type
_entity_poly.pdbx_seq_one_letter_code
_entity_poly.pdbx_strand_id
1 'polypeptide(L)'
;MKKRIKYMFSIVLLIFLLSSFFFIYSCDFFSGLFSEPCEKNNTGILTVTNNTNDDIKVRIDGVSYGFLSRGETGKWELSAGEKYFVETLWPDGSPACSGAFVTVIQCQEKGIVCSAVH
;
A
#
# COMPACT_ATOMS: atom_id res chain seq x y z
N MET A 1 35.54 42.06 29.21
CA MET A 1 34.09 41.87 28.99
C MET A 1 33.69 41.45 27.58
N LYS A 2 34.31 41.97 26.49
CA LYS A 2 33.93 41.64 25.09
C LYS A 2 34.03 40.16 24.67
N LYS A 3 34.97 39.36 25.22
CA LYS A 3 35.11 37.92 24.88
C LYS A 3 33.95 37.06 25.42
N ARG A 4 33.49 37.29 26.65
CA ARG A 4 32.41 36.51 27.28
C ARG A 4 31.06 36.68 26.57
N ILE A 5 30.80 37.88 26.05
CA ILE A 5 29.58 38.19 25.28
C ILE A 5 29.54 37.42 23.96
N LYS A 6 30.68 37.26 23.27
CA LYS A 6 30.76 36.47 22.03
C LYS A 6 30.44 34.99 22.26
N TYR A 7 30.93 34.39 23.35
CA TYR A 7 30.62 32.99 23.68
C TYR A 7 29.16 32.80 24.07
N MET A 8 28.57 33.72 24.85
CA MET A 8 27.15 33.66 25.18
C MET A 8 26.26 33.78 23.94
N PHE A 9 26.59 34.67 23.00
CA PHE A 9 25.84 34.81 21.75
C PHE A 9 25.93 33.56 20.86
N SER A 10 27.11 32.93 20.81
CA SER A 10 27.34 31.69 20.05
C SER A 10 26.57 30.50 20.61
N ILE A 11 26.44 30.39 21.95
CA ILE A 11 25.71 29.30 22.61
C ILE A 11 24.20 29.47 22.36
N VAL A 12 23.66 30.69 22.46
CA VAL A 12 22.24 30.96 22.20
C VAL A 12 21.88 30.66 20.75
N LEU A 13 22.74 31.03 19.80
CA LEU A 13 22.54 30.72 18.37
C LEU A 13 22.56 29.21 18.11
N LEU A 14 23.46 28.46 18.76
CA LEU A 14 23.54 27.01 18.63
C LEU A 14 22.27 26.32 19.16
N ILE A 15 21.75 26.76 20.30
CA ILE A 15 20.51 26.22 20.89
C ILE A 15 19.31 26.49 19.96
N PHE A 16 19.25 27.68 19.34
CA PHE A 16 18.17 28.04 18.41
C PHE A 16 18.22 27.25 17.09
N LEU A 17 19.41 26.87 16.62
CA LEU A 17 19.58 26.01 15.45
C LEU A 17 19.22 24.55 15.75
N LEU A 18 19.55 24.05 16.95
CA LEU A 18 19.20 22.69 17.36
C LEU A 18 17.70 22.52 17.61
N SER A 19 17.01 23.54 18.14
CA SER A 19 15.57 23.47 18.37
C SER A 19 14.78 23.48 17.06
N SER A 20 15.16 24.31 16.09
CA SER A 20 14.50 24.35 14.78
C SER A 20 14.66 23.05 13.98
N PHE A 21 15.78 22.35 14.14
CA PHE A 21 15.96 20.99 13.60
C PHE A 21 14.97 19.98 14.21
N PHE A 22 14.67 20.09 15.51
CA PHE A 22 13.74 19.20 16.21
C PHE A 22 12.28 19.38 15.76
N PHE A 23 11.89 20.61 15.40
CA PHE A 23 10.53 20.91 14.91
C PHE A 23 10.25 20.40 13.49
N ILE A 24 11.27 20.33 12.62
CA ILE A 24 11.10 19.80 11.26
C ILE A 24 10.93 18.27 11.30
N TYR A 25 11.73 17.57 12.10
CA TYR A 25 11.63 16.11 12.26
C TYR A 25 10.32 15.65 12.92
N SER A 26 9.68 16.49 13.74
CA SER A 26 8.43 16.11 14.41
C SER A 26 7.19 16.24 13.52
N CYS A 27 7.21 17.11 12.51
CA CYS A 27 6.11 17.23 11.54
C CYS A 27 6.05 16.04 10.56
N ASP A 28 7.19 15.52 10.12
CA ASP A 28 7.24 14.35 9.23
C ASP A 28 6.78 13.07 9.95
N PHE A 29 6.95 12.98 11.27
CA PHE A 29 6.47 11.85 12.08
C PHE A 29 4.95 11.91 12.33
N PHE A 30 4.38 13.10 12.50
CA PHE A 30 2.95 13.25 12.84
C PHE A 30 2.02 13.09 11.62
N SER A 31 2.53 13.37 10.41
CA SER A 31 1.77 13.23 9.16
C SER A 31 1.39 11.78 8.84
N GLY A 32 2.05 10.78 9.47
CA GLY A 32 1.69 9.36 9.36
C GLY A 32 0.68 8.86 10.40
N LEU A 33 0.33 9.68 11.40
CA LEU A 33 -0.53 9.27 12.53
C LEU A 33 -2.02 9.62 12.32
N PHE A 34 -2.35 10.42 11.30
CA PHE A 34 -3.71 10.85 10.96
C PHE A 34 -4.14 10.30 9.60
N SER A 35 -3.91 9.01 9.35
CA SER A 35 -4.71 8.29 8.35
C SER A 35 -6.16 8.30 8.84
N GLU A 36 -7.07 8.85 8.03
CA GLU A 36 -8.53 8.84 8.20
C GLU A 36 -9.09 7.50 8.73
N PRO A 37 -10.28 7.50 9.36
CA PRO A 37 -10.85 6.33 10.02
C PRO A 37 -11.26 5.28 8.99
N CYS A 38 -10.30 4.46 8.59
CA CYS A 38 -10.53 3.16 7.98
C CYS A 38 -11.24 2.17 8.94
N GLU A 39 -11.56 2.62 10.15
CA GLU A 39 -12.41 1.88 11.08
C GLU A 39 -13.84 1.66 10.59
N LYS A 40 -14.31 2.37 9.55
CA LYS A 40 -15.75 2.39 9.26
C LYS A 40 -16.33 1.03 8.82
N ASN A 41 -15.55 0.20 8.10
CA ASN A 41 -16.08 -1.04 7.50
C ASN A 41 -15.23 -2.31 7.74
N ASN A 42 -14.10 -2.24 8.46
CA ASN A 42 -13.15 -3.37 8.58
C ASN A 42 -12.83 -4.04 7.22
N THR A 43 -12.60 -3.24 6.19
CA THR A 43 -12.31 -3.68 4.82
C THR A 43 -10.88 -3.34 4.42
N GLY A 44 -10.40 -4.01 3.39
CA GLY A 44 -9.19 -3.67 2.65
C GLY A 44 -9.40 -3.85 1.15
N ILE A 45 -8.40 -3.48 0.36
CA ILE A 45 -8.48 -3.55 -1.10
C ILE A 45 -7.59 -4.67 -1.60
N LEU A 46 -8.18 -5.62 -2.33
CA LEU A 46 -7.43 -6.58 -3.14
C LEU A 46 -7.30 -6.04 -4.56
N THR A 47 -6.10 -6.08 -5.11
CA THR A 47 -5.85 -5.77 -6.51
C THR A 47 -5.27 -6.96 -7.26
N VAL A 48 -5.69 -7.10 -8.52
CA VAL A 48 -5.14 -8.10 -9.44
C VAL A 48 -4.79 -7.38 -10.73
N THR A 49 -3.53 -7.45 -11.13
CA THR A 49 -3.03 -6.86 -12.37
C THR A 49 -2.76 -7.96 -13.40
N ASN A 50 -3.32 -7.80 -14.60
CA ASN A 50 -3.06 -8.67 -15.73
C ASN A 50 -1.87 -8.15 -16.55
N ASN A 51 -0.69 -8.72 -16.35
CA ASN A 51 0.50 -8.49 -17.17
C ASN A 51 0.76 -9.64 -18.16
N THR A 52 -0.26 -10.43 -18.48
CA THR A 52 -0.16 -11.46 -19.51
C THR A 52 -0.38 -10.89 -20.90
N ASN A 53 -0.41 -11.76 -21.91
CA ASN A 53 -0.61 -11.36 -23.31
C ASN A 53 -2.07 -11.32 -23.76
N ASP A 54 -3.00 -11.80 -22.93
CA ASP A 54 -4.41 -11.96 -23.27
C ASP A 54 -5.30 -11.59 -22.07
N ASP A 55 -6.61 -11.58 -22.26
CA ASP A 55 -7.59 -11.32 -21.22
C ASP A 55 -7.65 -12.49 -20.22
N ILE A 56 -7.75 -12.18 -18.93
CA ILE A 56 -7.86 -13.18 -17.87
C ILE A 56 -9.16 -13.00 -17.08
N LYS A 57 -9.79 -14.10 -16.70
CA LYS A 57 -10.90 -14.12 -15.75
C LYS A 57 -10.36 -14.18 -14.33
N VAL A 58 -10.89 -13.34 -13.45
CA VAL A 58 -10.53 -13.34 -12.02
C VAL A 58 -11.60 -14.04 -11.21
N ARG A 59 -11.19 -14.99 -10.37
CA ARG A 59 -12.03 -15.60 -9.34
C ARG A 59 -11.43 -15.43 -7.96
N ILE A 60 -12.27 -15.13 -6.97
CA ILE A 60 -11.88 -15.01 -5.57
C ILE A 60 -12.81 -15.93 -4.78
N ASP A 61 -12.24 -16.90 -4.07
CA ASP A 61 -12.95 -17.99 -3.38
C ASP A 61 -13.99 -18.68 -4.27
N GLY A 62 -13.62 -18.90 -5.53
CA GLY A 62 -14.49 -19.52 -6.54
C GLY A 62 -15.58 -18.61 -7.12
N VAL A 63 -15.78 -17.40 -6.62
CA VAL A 63 -16.73 -16.42 -7.18
C VAL A 63 -16.05 -15.67 -8.34
N SER A 64 -16.74 -15.52 -9.47
CA SER A 64 -16.21 -14.80 -10.65
C SER A 64 -16.43 -13.30 -10.53
N TYR A 65 -15.35 -12.53 -10.68
CA TYR A 65 -15.36 -11.06 -10.59
C TYR A 65 -15.21 -10.37 -11.95
N GLY A 66 -15.18 -11.15 -13.04
CA GLY A 66 -15.15 -10.64 -14.41
C GLY A 66 -13.82 -10.92 -15.09
N PHE A 67 -13.60 -10.22 -16.21
CA PHE A 67 -12.39 -10.29 -17.00
C PHE A 67 -11.56 -9.03 -16.80
N LEU A 68 -10.24 -9.18 -16.84
CA LEU A 68 -9.27 -8.10 -16.91
C LEU A 68 -8.54 -8.19 -18.24
N SER A 69 -8.58 -7.11 -19.00
CA SER A 69 -7.82 -7.02 -20.24
C SER A 69 -6.32 -6.88 -19.97
N ARG A 70 -5.50 -7.08 -21.01
CA ARG A 70 -4.05 -6.91 -20.93
C ARG A 70 -3.68 -5.52 -20.38
N GLY A 71 -2.87 -5.50 -19.32
CA GLY A 71 -2.40 -4.30 -18.62
C GLY A 71 -3.41 -3.73 -17.61
N GLU A 72 -4.61 -4.31 -17.50
CA GLU A 72 -5.64 -3.82 -16.60
C GLU A 72 -5.38 -4.27 -15.15
N THR A 73 -5.82 -3.44 -14.21
CA THR A 73 -5.83 -3.78 -12.78
C THR A 73 -7.25 -3.69 -12.24
N GLY A 74 -7.78 -4.82 -11.80
CA GLY A 74 -9.02 -4.88 -11.05
C GLY A 74 -8.80 -4.54 -9.58
N LYS A 75 -9.77 -3.90 -8.95
CA LYS A 75 -9.77 -3.57 -7.51
C LYS A 75 -11.10 -4.01 -6.89
N TRP A 76 -11.02 -4.73 -5.77
CA TRP A 76 -12.18 -5.18 -5.01
C TRP A 76 -12.01 -4.89 -3.53
N GLU A 77 -13.04 -4.30 -2.92
CA GLU A 77 -13.13 -4.11 -1.47
C GLU A 77 -13.65 -5.39 -0.83
N LEU A 78 -12.87 -5.94 0.10
CA LEU A 78 -13.13 -7.21 0.77
C LEU A 78 -12.98 -7.06 2.29
N SER A 79 -13.61 -7.94 3.05
CA SER A 79 -13.48 -7.98 4.51
C SER A 79 -12.04 -8.22 4.92
N ALA A 80 -11.53 -7.41 5.84
CA ALA A 80 -10.18 -7.53 6.37
C ALA A 80 -10.06 -8.64 7.41
N GLY A 81 -8.86 -9.21 7.53
CA GLY A 81 -8.55 -10.33 8.43
C GLY A 81 -8.86 -11.71 7.83
N GLU A 82 -9.54 -11.76 6.69
CA GLU A 82 -9.83 -13.01 5.97
C GLU A 82 -8.74 -13.36 4.96
N LYS A 83 -8.61 -14.67 4.71
CA LYS A 83 -7.68 -15.24 3.73
C LYS A 83 -8.47 -15.70 2.53
N TYR A 84 -8.28 -15.02 1.41
CA TYR A 84 -8.95 -15.30 0.15
C TYR A 84 -8.02 -16.09 -0.77
N PHE A 85 -8.56 -17.04 -1.52
CA PHE A 85 -7.88 -17.70 -2.62
C PHE A 85 -8.22 -17.01 -3.93
N VAL A 86 -7.20 -16.51 -4.62
CA VAL A 86 -7.33 -15.81 -5.89
C VAL A 86 -6.83 -16.70 -7.01
N GLU A 87 -7.69 -16.88 -8.02
CA GLU A 87 -7.41 -17.63 -9.23
C GLU A 87 -7.54 -16.70 -10.43
N THR A 88 -6.58 -16.79 -11.35
CA THR A 88 -6.68 -16.19 -12.67
C THR A 88 -6.76 -17.29 -13.71
N LEU A 89 -7.75 -17.22 -14.58
CA LEU A 89 -8.03 -18.25 -15.59
C LEU A 89 -8.04 -17.61 -16.98
N TRP A 90 -7.62 -18.36 -17.98
CA TRP A 90 -7.86 -18.02 -19.38
C TRP A 90 -9.36 -18.11 -19.72
N PRO A 91 -9.80 -17.56 -20.87
CA PRO A 91 -11.19 -17.66 -21.30
C PRO A 91 -11.71 -19.11 -21.43
N ASP A 92 -10.82 -20.06 -21.73
CA ASP A 92 -11.10 -21.50 -21.82
C ASP A 92 -11.27 -22.20 -20.45
N GLY A 93 -10.99 -21.48 -19.35
CA GLY A 93 -11.10 -21.97 -17.98
C GLY A 93 -9.84 -22.62 -17.42
N SER A 94 -8.77 -22.73 -18.20
CA SER A 94 -7.48 -23.20 -17.71
C SER A 94 -6.76 -22.12 -16.87
N PRO A 95 -5.90 -22.47 -15.90
CA PRO A 95 -5.18 -21.47 -15.10
C PRO A 95 -4.25 -20.59 -15.94
N ALA A 96 -4.40 -19.26 -15.81
CA ALA A 96 -3.52 -18.27 -16.44
C ALA A 96 -2.24 -18.05 -15.64
N CYS A 97 -2.36 -17.97 -14.30
CA CYS A 97 -1.23 -17.95 -13.38
C CYS A 97 -1.47 -18.93 -12.23
N SER A 98 -0.42 -19.20 -11.46
CA SER A 98 -0.56 -19.92 -10.19
C SER A 98 -1.51 -19.18 -9.27
N GLY A 99 -2.53 -19.87 -8.77
CA GLY A 99 -3.42 -19.34 -7.74
C GLY A 99 -2.65 -18.99 -6.47
N ALA A 100 -3.10 -17.96 -5.77
CA ALA A 100 -2.41 -17.44 -4.59
C ALA A 100 -3.40 -17.15 -3.47
N PHE A 101 -2.97 -17.39 -2.23
CA PHE A 101 -3.72 -16.95 -1.07
C PHE A 101 -3.27 -15.55 -0.67
N VAL A 102 -4.24 -14.65 -0.46
CA VAL A 102 -3.98 -13.29 0.02
C VAL A 102 -4.80 -13.02 1.26
N THR A 103 -4.14 -12.50 2.29
CA THR A 103 -4.81 -11.96 3.47
C THR A 103 -5.05 -10.48 3.26
N VAL A 104 -6.31 -10.07 3.23
CA VAL A 104 -6.68 -8.66 3.11
C VAL A 104 -6.47 -8.01 4.47
N ILE A 105 -5.60 -6.99 4.50
CA ILE A 105 -5.30 -6.25 5.73
C ILE A 105 -6.16 -4.99 5.73
N GLN A 106 -6.74 -4.68 6.88
CA GLN A 106 -7.58 -3.51 7.06
C GLN A 106 -6.81 -2.27 6.62
N CYS A 107 -7.46 -1.40 5.84
CA CYS A 107 -6.88 -0.12 5.37
C CYS A 107 -5.71 -0.26 4.40
N GLN A 108 -5.42 -1.47 3.92
CA GLN A 108 -4.31 -1.70 3.02
C GLN A 108 -4.78 -2.16 1.66
N GLU A 109 -4.00 -1.79 0.65
CA GLU A 109 -4.06 -2.39 -0.67
C GLU A 109 -3.06 -3.54 -0.74
N LYS A 110 -3.53 -4.72 -1.14
CA LYS A 110 -2.70 -5.90 -1.41
C LYS A 110 -2.93 -6.35 -2.84
N GLY A 111 -1.84 -6.42 -3.61
CA GLY A 111 -1.89 -6.74 -5.03
C GLY A 111 -1.26 -8.07 -5.39
N ILE A 112 -1.83 -8.72 -6.41
CA ILE A 112 -1.24 -9.85 -7.12
C ILE A 112 -1.02 -9.42 -8.57
N VAL A 113 0.13 -9.78 -9.13
CA VAL A 113 0.42 -9.57 -10.54
C VAL A 113 0.46 -10.93 -11.22
N CYS A 114 -0.41 -11.13 -12.20
CA CYS A 114 -0.38 -12.30 -13.07
C CYS A 114 0.41 -11.94 -14.33
N SER A 115 1.60 -12.51 -14.48
CA SER A 115 2.48 -12.30 -15.63
C SER A 115 2.67 -13.61 -16.37
N ALA A 116 2.70 -13.55 -17.71
CA ALA A 116 3.06 -14.73 -18.51
C ALA A 116 4.51 -15.13 -18.20
N VAL A 117 4.74 -16.42 -17.97
CA VAL A 117 6.10 -16.96 -17.93
C VAL A 117 6.57 -17.01 -19.39
N HIS A 118 7.63 -16.25 -19.70
CA HIS A 118 8.29 -16.28 -21.00
C HIS A 118 8.95 -17.63 -21.26
#